data_AF-A0A9X5CV79-F1
#
_entry.id   AF-A0A9X5CV79-F1
#
_cell.length_a   1.000
_cell.length_b   1.000
_cell.length_c   1.000
_cell.angle_alpha   90.00
_cell.angle_beta   90.00
_cell.angle_gamma   90.00
#
_symmetry.space_group_name_H-M   'P 1'
#
loop_
_entity.id
_entity.type
_entity.pdbx_description
1 polymer ?
#
loop_
_entity_poly.entity_id
_entity_poly.type
_entity_poly.pdbx_seq_one_letter_code
_entity_poly.pdbx_strand_id
1 'polypeptide(L)'
;LLFVPLLWLTGRRQAAAAGAVTFASATALAWAAMPQDSAAYWVHHLAGVGLGGPADALANQSLHGALLRLGLEGPLEIALFLALGAAVVTLGLRRAVHYARDGQLLLAVGITGCAAIAVSPMAWQHQLLWVLLTVVGRVGTRARDRLVWPVAVVLVMTLPAKMMLPNMAFLYPLRDNVVLLAALAAATAVPFLGRTSPYFRDPVPTPYAPPVPARFAFVPLLPFLRRVLIRPNLLLELLLIRVTYAGYAKVRLAATGGSNEAGRARAEEHGQQILGLERVLHMDIEHAVNHAVVKVGWLRNFFDFYYTSFHFVVPLTVLGLLYWRRPVHYRWARSALGFATLLALVGFWLYPLAPPRLMPDLGIIDTVHGVQDFSQPDYGTLTALTNQYAAMPSLHFGWSLWCGVVIAVIAPKVWMKALGLLHPLFTAAAIVATGNHWILDAAGGAVVVGGGFALTYLLQGPRARTVTAAAEEGVAKEVSSGPPAPEKDRTPS
;
A
#
# COMPACT_ATOMS: atom_id res chain seq x y z
N LEU A 1 23.95 3.61 7.84
CA LEU A 1 25.03 3.13 6.94
C LEU A 1 25.26 1.61 6.93
N LEU A 2 24.56 0.79 7.72
CA LEU A 2 24.83 -0.67 7.82
C LEU A 2 24.73 -1.46 6.50
N PHE A 3 24.05 -0.93 5.49
CA PHE A 3 24.01 -1.54 4.15
C PHE A 3 25.36 -1.48 3.40
N VAL A 4 26.23 -0.52 3.70
CA VAL A 4 27.56 -0.41 3.06
C VAL A 4 28.44 -1.60 3.42
N PRO A 5 28.61 -1.99 4.70
CA PRO A 5 29.28 -3.22 5.08
C PRO A 5 28.70 -4.48 4.42
N LEU A 6 27.36 -4.60 4.34
CA LEU A 6 26.73 -5.73 3.65
C LEU A 6 27.16 -5.80 2.18
N LEU A 7 27.08 -4.68 1.45
CA LEU A 7 27.47 -4.61 0.04
C LEU A 7 28.94 -4.94 -0.15
N TRP A 8 29.80 -4.45 0.75
CA TRP A 8 31.23 -4.74 0.72
C TRP A 8 31.53 -6.24 0.91
N LEU A 9 30.97 -6.84 1.96
CA LEU A 9 31.18 -8.25 2.33
C LEU A 9 30.57 -9.26 1.35
N THR A 10 29.66 -8.80 0.48
CA THR A 10 29.02 -9.59 -0.58
C THR A 10 29.65 -9.34 -1.96
N GLY A 11 30.80 -8.65 -2.03
CA GLY A 11 31.55 -8.44 -3.27
C GLY A 11 31.08 -7.24 -4.12
N ARG A 12 30.05 -6.52 -3.69
CA ARG A 12 29.49 -5.35 -4.41
C ARG A 12 30.21 -4.06 -4.03
N ARG A 13 31.54 -4.04 -4.16
CA ARG A 13 32.40 -2.95 -3.68
C ARG A 13 32.10 -1.60 -4.35
N GLN A 14 31.81 -1.58 -5.64
CA GLN A 14 31.44 -0.35 -6.35
C GLN A 14 30.13 0.24 -5.80
N ALA A 15 29.11 -0.60 -5.55
CA ALA A 15 27.86 -0.15 -4.95
C ALA A 15 28.04 0.32 -3.49
N ALA A 16 28.90 -0.36 -2.72
CA ALA A 16 29.27 0.07 -1.37
C ALA A 16 29.94 1.46 -1.39
N ALA A 17 30.90 1.67 -2.29
CA ALA A 17 31.58 2.94 -2.47
C ALA A 17 30.61 4.04 -2.92
N ALA A 18 29.78 3.77 -3.93
CA ALA A 18 28.76 4.70 -4.39
C ALA A 18 27.79 5.10 -3.27
N GLY A 19 27.34 4.13 -2.45
CA GLY A 19 26.48 4.39 -1.30
C GLY A 19 27.15 5.25 -0.22
N ALA A 20 28.43 4.99 0.07
CA ALA A 20 29.21 5.79 1.02
C ALA A 20 29.45 7.22 0.51
N VAL A 21 29.85 7.37 -0.76
CA VAL A 21 30.02 8.68 -1.40
C VAL A 21 28.71 9.45 -1.42
N THR A 22 27.61 8.81 -1.82
CA THR A 22 26.27 9.44 -1.84
C THR A 22 25.88 9.96 -0.45
N PHE A 23 26.08 9.15 0.59
CA PHE A 23 25.80 9.58 1.96
C PHE A 23 26.67 10.76 2.38
N ALA A 24 27.98 10.71 2.10
CA ALA A 24 28.91 11.80 2.42
C ALA A 24 28.55 13.09 1.67
N SER A 25 28.32 13.02 0.36
CA SER A 25 27.94 14.16 -0.46
C SER A 25 26.60 14.77 -0.03
N ALA A 26 25.58 13.95 0.22
CA ALA A 26 24.28 14.45 0.67
C ALA A 26 24.37 15.09 2.07
N THR A 27 25.17 14.51 2.97
CA THR A 27 25.41 15.08 4.30
C THR A 27 26.16 16.40 4.20
N ALA A 28 27.20 16.48 3.36
CA ALA A 28 27.94 17.72 3.13
C ALA A 28 27.08 18.82 2.52
N LEU A 29 26.19 18.47 1.58
CA LEU A 29 25.22 19.41 1.01
C LEU A 29 24.23 19.92 2.07
N ALA A 30 23.74 19.04 2.96
CA ALA A 30 22.88 19.45 4.07
C ALA A 30 23.60 20.40 5.04
N TRP A 31 24.86 20.11 5.38
CA TRP A 31 25.70 20.99 6.20
C TRP A 31 25.98 22.33 5.53
N ALA A 32 26.17 22.36 4.21
CA ALA A 32 26.37 23.60 3.47
C ALA A 32 25.09 24.45 3.39
N ALA A 33 23.93 23.82 3.20
CA ALA A 33 22.65 24.51 3.09
C ALA A 33 22.08 24.95 4.46
N MET A 34 22.26 24.13 5.50
CA MET A 34 21.68 24.34 6.84
C MET A 34 22.71 23.99 7.93
N PRO A 35 23.76 24.81 8.14
CA PRO A 35 24.87 24.48 9.04
C PRO A 35 24.44 24.36 10.50
N GLN A 36 23.58 25.26 10.97
CA GLN A 36 23.10 25.30 12.35
C GLN A 36 22.24 24.07 12.66
N ASP A 37 21.28 23.75 11.80
CA ASP A 37 20.42 22.57 11.97
C ASP A 37 21.20 21.26 11.84
N SER A 38 22.21 21.24 10.96
CA SER A 38 23.09 20.08 10.82
C SER A 38 23.95 19.87 12.07
N ALA A 39 24.49 20.94 12.67
CA ALA A 39 25.20 20.88 13.94
C ALA A 39 24.27 20.44 15.09
N ALA A 40 23.05 20.99 15.14
CA ALA A 40 22.03 20.56 16.09
C ALA A 40 21.76 19.06 15.96
N TYR A 41 21.55 18.54 14.75
CA TYR A 41 21.22 17.15 14.50
C TYR A 41 22.38 16.17 14.78
N TRP A 42 23.60 16.47 14.30
CA TRP A 42 24.73 15.54 14.37
C TRP A 42 25.53 15.63 15.67
N VAL A 43 25.64 16.83 16.24
CA VAL A 43 26.51 17.10 17.39
C VAL A 43 25.71 17.22 18.68
N HIS A 44 24.69 18.08 18.70
CA HIS A 44 23.93 18.35 19.93
C HIS A 44 22.86 17.29 20.23
N HIS A 45 22.28 16.70 19.19
CA HIS A 45 21.22 15.71 19.28
C HIS A 45 21.61 14.40 18.59
N LEU A 46 22.80 13.83 18.84
CA LEU A 46 23.32 12.57 18.25
C LEU A 46 22.34 11.80 17.32
N ALA A 47 22.26 12.20 16.05
CA ALA A 47 21.36 11.66 15.02
C ALA A 47 19.85 11.90 15.24
N GLY A 48 19.49 13.09 15.72
CA GLY A 48 18.13 13.56 15.96
C GLY A 48 17.46 13.10 17.27
N VAL A 49 18.22 12.57 18.23
CA VAL A 49 17.68 12.19 19.54
C VAL A 49 17.13 13.41 20.26
N GLY A 50 15.84 13.38 20.63
CA GLY A 50 15.17 14.49 21.33
C GLY A 50 14.52 15.54 20.43
N LEU A 51 14.80 15.56 19.11
CA LEU A 51 14.22 16.56 18.20
C LEU A 51 12.73 16.32 17.88
N GLY A 52 12.25 15.08 18.02
CA GLY A 52 10.86 14.69 17.75
C GLY A 52 10.04 14.35 19.01
N GLY A 53 10.55 14.69 20.19
CA GLY A 53 10.01 14.30 21.49
C GLY A 53 11.01 13.51 22.35
N PRO A 54 10.61 13.12 23.57
CA PRO A 54 11.47 12.41 24.51
C PRO A 54 12.06 11.12 23.91
N ALA A 55 13.34 10.86 24.20
CA ALA A 55 14.06 9.70 23.63
C ALA A 55 13.54 8.35 24.15
N ASP A 56 12.90 8.34 25.32
CA ASP A 56 12.22 7.21 25.95
C ASP A 56 10.77 7.02 25.47
N ALA A 57 10.23 7.95 24.69
CA ALA A 57 8.84 7.88 24.22
C ALA A 57 8.55 6.57 23.47
N LEU A 58 7.31 6.08 23.55
CA LEU A 58 6.84 4.86 22.86
C LEU A 58 6.98 4.90 21.33
N ALA A 59 7.14 6.11 20.79
CA ALA A 59 7.43 6.31 19.38
C ALA A 59 8.87 5.84 19.01
N ASN A 60 9.81 5.85 19.97
CA ASN A 60 11.17 5.32 19.83
C ASN A 60 11.23 3.80 20.10
N GLN A 61 11.53 3.02 19.08
CA GLN A 61 11.63 1.57 19.11
C GLN A 61 13.07 1.08 18.87
N SER A 62 14.07 1.86 19.31
CA SER A 62 15.48 1.47 19.31
C SER A 62 15.92 0.85 20.65
N LEU A 63 17.09 0.20 20.67
CA LEU A 63 17.73 -0.26 21.90
C LEU A 63 17.94 0.89 22.88
N HIS A 64 18.39 2.04 22.40
CA HIS A 64 18.58 3.24 23.22
C HIS A 64 17.27 3.66 23.91
N GLY A 65 16.17 3.83 23.16
CA GLY A 65 14.87 4.17 23.75
C GLY A 65 14.35 3.11 24.72
N ALA A 66 14.65 1.84 24.48
CA ALA A 66 14.28 0.75 25.40
C ALA A 66 15.08 0.78 26.70
N LEU A 67 16.39 1.06 26.65
CA LEU A 67 17.23 1.20 27.85
C LEU A 67 16.77 2.39 28.71
N LEU A 68 16.47 3.53 28.08
CA LEU A 68 15.91 4.69 28.77
C LEU A 68 14.57 4.37 29.44
N ARG A 69 13.66 3.64 28.76
CA ARG A 69 12.38 3.19 29.35
C ARG A 69 12.55 2.21 30.52
N LEU A 70 13.70 1.56 30.63
CA LEU A 70 14.05 0.71 31.78
C LEU A 70 14.65 1.53 32.94
N GLY A 71 14.75 2.86 32.79
CA GLY A 71 15.30 3.77 33.79
C GLY A 71 16.83 3.83 33.80
N LEU A 72 17.49 3.36 32.74
CA LEU A 72 18.95 3.50 32.59
C LEU A 72 19.27 4.85 31.96
N GLU A 73 20.17 5.61 32.58
CA GLU A 73 20.63 6.90 32.07
C GLU A 73 22.15 7.07 32.31
N GLY A 74 22.78 7.98 31.58
CA GLY A 74 24.19 8.34 31.76
C GLY A 74 25.18 7.32 31.18
N PRO A 75 26.43 7.25 31.71
CA PRO A 75 27.50 6.45 31.09
C PRO A 75 27.22 4.96 30.97
N LEU A 76 26.47 4.39 31.93
CA LEU A 76 26.12 2.97 31.92
C LEU A 76 25.16 2.64 30.77
N GLU A 77 24.16 3.49 30.55
CA GLU A 77 23.23 3.37 29.42
C GLU A 77 24.01 3.35 28.10
N ILE A 78 24.87 4.36 27.89
CA ILE A 78 25.67 4.48 26.66
C ILE A 78 26.55 3.24 26.45
N ALA A 79 27.23 2.78 27.50
CA ALA A 79 28.09 1.60 27.43
C ALA A 79 27.28 0.33 27.05
N LEU A 80 26.11 0.14 27.66
CA LEU A 80 25.21 -0.98 27.34
C LEU A 80 24.65 -0.86 25.92
N PHE A 81 24.23 0.32 25.50
CA PHE A 81 23.74 0.58 24.16
C PHE A 81 24.81 0.25 23.11
N LEU A 82 26.05 0.71 23.30
CA LEU A 82 27.16 0.42 22.38
C LEU A 82 27.51 -1.07 22.36
N ALA A 83 27.55 -1.73 23.52
CA ALA A 83 27.86 -3.16 23.61
C ALA A 83 26.77 -4.04 22.96
N LEU A 84 25.50 -3.81 23.30
CA LEU A 84 24.36 -4.51 22.70
C LEU A 84 24.24 -4.19 21.21
N GLY A 85 24.47 -2.93 20.82
CA GLY A 85 24.50 -2.49 19.44
C GLY A 85 25.57 -3.20 18.63
N ALA A 86 26.80 -3.29 19.14
CA ALA A 86 27.89 -4.03 18.50
C ALA A 86 27.57 -5.52 18.33
N ALA A 87 26.96 -6.14 19.35
CA ALA A 87 26.53 -7.54 19.27
C ALA A 87 25.45 -7.74 18.19
N VAL A 88 24.43 -6.88 18.14
CA VAL A 88 23.36 -6.92 17.14
C VAL A 88 23.90 -6.68 15.72
N VAL A 89 24.79 -5.70 15.52
CA VAL A 89 25.43 -5.44 14.23
C VAL A 89 26.25 -6.64 13.77
N THR A 90 27.05 -7.22 14.66
CA THR A 90 27.93 -8.34 14.32
C THR A 90 27.11 -9.59 13.94
N LEU A 91 26.13 -9.95 14.76
CA LEU A 91 25.24 -11.08 14.49
C LEU A 91 24.39 -10.85 13.24
N GLY A 92 23.77 -9.66 13.13
CA GLY A 92 22.91 -9.27 12.03
C GLY A 92 23.65 -9.25 10.69
N LEU A 93 24.83 -8.62 10.62
CA LEU A 93 25.63 -8.59 9.39
C LEU A 93 26.15 -9.98 9.02
N ARG A 94 26.63 -10.77 9.98
CA ARG A 94 27.09 -12.15 9.71
C ARG A 94 25.97 -12.97 9.09
N ARG A 95 24.75 -12.89 9.64
CA ARG A 95 23.58 -13.58 9.10
C ARG A 95 23.15 -13.03 7.74
N ALA A 96 23.12 -11.71 7.58
CA ALA A 96 22.76 -11.08 6.31
C ALA A 96 23.73 -11.46 5.18
N VAL A 97 25.03 -11.49 5.45
CA VAL A 97 26.06 -11.93 4.47
C VAL A 97 25.87 -13.39 4.11
N HIS A 98 25.56 -14.26 5.08
CA HIS A 98 25.26 -15.67 4.80
C HIS A 98 24.05 -15.81 3.86
N TYR A 99 22.91 -15.18 4.20
CA TYR A 99 21.73 -15.21 3.33
C TYR A 99 21.96 -14.58 1.96
N ALA A 100 22.81 -13.55 1.85
CA ALA A 100 23.16 -12.98 0.57
C ALA A 100 23.97 -13.95 -0.30
N ARG A 101 24.90 -14.71 0.30
CA ARG A 101 25.66 -15.78 -0.38
C ARG A 101 24.77 -16.95 -0.79
N ASP A 102 23.73 -17.23 -0.01
CA ASP A 102 22.68 -18.22 -0.32
C ASP A 102 21.70 -17.76 -1.43
N GLY A 103 21.91 -16.58 -2.02
CA GLY A 103 21.03 -16.02 -3.07
C GLY A 103 19.70 -15.47 -2.53
N GLN A 104 19.57 -15.23 -1.23
CA GLN A 104 18.38 -14.69 -0.55
C GLN A 104 18.57 -13.19 -0.23
N LEU A 105 18.76 -12.36 -1.26
CA LEU A 105 19.14 -10.95 -1.06
C LEU A 105 18.08 -10.13 -0.31
N LEU A 106 16.79 -10.43 -0.50
CA LEU A 106 15.72 -9.71 0.18
C LEU A 106 15.76 -9.96 1.70
N LEU A 107 16.08 -11.19 2.10
CA LEU A 107 16.24 -11.55 3.51
C LEU A 107 17.49 -10.89 4.10
N ALA A 108 18.61 -10.87 3.35
CA ALA A 108 19.82 -10.17 3.76
C ALA A 108 19.57 -8.67 3.98
N VAL A 109 18.84 -8.02 3.07
CA VAL A 109 18.45 -6.61 3.17
C VAL A 109 17.50 -6.39 4.36
N GLY A 110 16.50 -7.25 4.55
CA GLY A 110 15.58 -7.17 5.69
C GLY A 110 16.31 -7.27 7.02
N ILE A 111 17.21 -8.26 7.18
CA ILE A 111 17.96 -8.48 8.44
C ILE A 111 18.84 -7.28 8.75
N THR A 112 19.49 -6.72 7.72
CA THR A 112 20.33 -5.52 7.84
C THR A 112 19.48 -4.31 8.26
N GLY A 113 18.27 -4.19 7.72
CA GLY A 113 17.31 -3.17 8.14
C GLY A 113 16.85 -3.33 9.59
N CYS A 114 16.53 -4.55 10.04
CA CYS A 114 16.17 -4.82 11.43
C CYS A 114 17.31 -4.49 12.39
N ALA A 115 18.55 -4.84 12.04
CA ALA A 115 19.72 -4.46 12.81
C ALA A 115 19.88 -2.93 12.86
N ALA A 116 19.66 -2.23 11.74
CA ALA A 116 19.74 -0.77 11.67
C ALA A 116 18.72 -0.06 12.57
N ILE A 117 17.47 -0.55 12.61
CA ILE A 117 16.45 -0.05 13.54
C ILE A 117 16.94 -0.19 14.99
N ALA A 118 17.32 -1.42 15.36
CA ALA A 118 17.66 -1.75 16.73
C ALA A 118 18.82 -0.90 17.27
N VAL A 119 19.84 -0.64 16.45
CA VAL A 119 21.06 0.06 16.88
C VAL A 119 21.08 1.55 16.55
N SER A 120 20.03 2.08 15.93
CA SER A 120 19.91 3.53 15.76
C SER A 120 19.62 4.21 17.10
N PRO A 121 20.16 5.42 17.37
CA PRO A 121 19.82 6.15 18.59
C PRO A 121 18.32 6.46 18.69
N MET A 122 17.67 6.64 17.54
CA MET A 122 16.25 6.95 17.41
C MET A 122 15.62 6.17 16.23
N ALA A 123 14.67 5.28 16.53
CA ALA A 123 13.93 4.50 15.54
C ALA A 123 12.42 4.70 15.68
N TRP A 124 11.78 5.30 14.69
CA TRP A 124 10.34 5.50 14.74
C TRP A 124 9.55 4.23 14.38
N GLN A 125 8.34 4.09 14.93
CA GLN A 125 7.45 2.94 14.63
C GLN A 125 7.21 2.71 13.13
N HIS A 126 7.25 3.73 12.26
CA HIS A 126 7.07 3.51 10.82
C HIS A 126 8.25 2.80 10.14
N GLN A 127 9.42 2.72 10.79
CA GLN A 127 10.59 1.97 10.29
C GLN A 127 10.37 0.45 10.31
N LEU A 128 9.28 0.00 10.91
CA LEU A 128 8.73 -1.37 10.89
C LEU A 128 8.72 -2.08 9.53
N LEU A 129 8.78 -1.31 8.45
CA LEU A 129 8.89 -1.78 7.08
C LEU A 129 10.06 -2.78 6.89
N TRP A 130 11.17 -2.63 7.62
CA TRP A 130 12.29 -3.58 7.55
C TRP A 130 11.98 -4.94 8.16
N VAL A 131 11.25 -4.98 9.27
CA VAL A 131 10.75 -6.21 9.87
C VAL A 131 9.87 -6.93 8.86
N LEU A 132 9.00 -6.20 8.17
CA LEU A 132 8.20 -6.78 7.10
C LEU A 132 9.04 -7.32 5.94
N LEU A 133 10.09 -6.64 5.50
CA LEU A 133 10.97 -7.14 4.42
C LEU A 133 11.66 -8.47 4.79
N THR A 134 12.01 -8.69 6.06
CA THR A 134 12.52 -10.02 6.50
C THR A 134 11.49 -11.13 6.32
N VAL A 135 10.21 -10.81 6.49
CA VAL A 135 9.11 -11.75 6.27
C VAL A 135 8.90 -12.01 4.78
N VAL A 136 8.98 -10.97 3.94
CA VAL A 136 8.81 -11.06 2.48
C VAL A 136 9.98 -11.79 1.81
N GLY A 137 11.19 -11.75 2.37
CA GLY A 137 12.35 -12.53 1.89
C GLY A 137 12.17 -14.05 1.86
N ARG A 138 11.07 -14.55 2.44
CA ARG A 138 10.72 -15.97 2.62
C ARG A 138 9.87 -16.54 1.46
N VAL A 139 10.29 -16.39 0.20
CA VAL A 139 9.49 -16.83 -0.96
C VAL A 139 10.13 -18.04 -1.67
N GLY A 140 9.53 -19.22 -1.47
CA GLY A 140 9.72 -20.46 -2.23
C GLY A 140 8.43 -21.28 -2.17
N THR A 141 8.21 -22.23 -3.10
CA THR A 141 6.85 -22.68 -3.48
C THR A 141 6.27 -23.92 -2.77
N ARG A 142 6.89 -24.56 -1.76
CA ARG A 142 6.22 -25.67 -1.03
C ARG A 142 6.56 -25.86 0.47
N ALA A 143 5.47 -26.22 1.17
CA ALA A 143 5.22 -26.84 2.48
C ALA A 143 5.68 -26.15 3.78
N ARG A 144 6.86 -25.54 3.88
CA ARG A 144 7.36 -24.95 5.16
C ARG A 144 7.21 -23.43 5.30
N ASP A 145 6.49 -22.80 4.38
CA ASP A 145 6.28 -21.35 4.34
C ASP A 145 5.42 -20.79 5.50
N ARG A 146 5.12 -21.60 6.53
CA ARG A 146 3.82 -21.54 7.23
C ARG A 146 3.78 -21.35 8.74
N LEU A 147 4.88 -21.23 9.50
CA LEU A 147 4.74 -21.13 10.96
C LEU A 147 4.91 -19.70 11.48
N VAL A 148 3.75 -19.10 11.77
CA VAL A 148 3.41 -18.05 12.75
C VAL A 148 4.06 -16.67 12.57
N TRP A 149 5.32 -16.57 12.14
CA TRP A 149 6.06 -15.30 12.09
C TRP A 149 5.47 -14.25 11.13
N PRO A 150 5.03 -14.57 9.90
CA PRO A 150 4.36 -13.60 9.03
C PRO A 150 3.05 -13.08 9.63
N VAL A 151 2.30 -13.94 10.31
CA VAL A 151 1.04 -13.59 10.97
C VAL A 151 1.31 -12.75 12.22
N ALA A 152 2.28 -13.13 13.04
CA ALA A 152 2.70 -12.37 14.22
C ALA A 152 3.22 -10.98 13.83
N VAL A 153 4.08 -10.90 12.81
CA VAL A 153 4.57 -9.60 12.31
C VAL A 153 3.43 -8.79 11.72
N VAL A 154 2.54 -9.36 10.88
CA VAL A 154 1.37 -8.63 10.37
C VAL A 154 0.50 -8.13 11.52
N LEU A 155 0.20 -8.96 12.53
CA LEU A 155 -0.53 -8.56 13.73
C LEU A 155 0.18 -7.42 14.47
N VAL A 156 1.51 -7.48 14.63
CA VAL A 156 2.35 -6.39 15.19
C VAL A 156 2.33 -5.14 14.32
N MET A 157 2.22 -5.28 12.99
CA MET A 157 2.17 -4.16 12.05
C MET A 157 0.78 -3.49 11.99
N THR A 158 -0.29 -4.26 12.22
CA THR A 158 -1.67 -3.82 11.97
C THR A 158 -2.44 -3.45 13.24
N LEU A 159 -2.16 -4.12 14.36
CA LEU A 159 -2.85 -3.87 15.61
C LEU A 159 -2.01 -2.93 16.48
N PRO A 160 -2.60 -1.84 17.02
CA PRO A 160 -1.97 -1.06 18.08
C PRO A 160 -1.50 -1.98 19.21
N ALA A 161 -0.34 -1.73 19.82
CA ALA A 161 0.20 -2.59 20.88
C ALA A 161 -0.80 -2.83 22.04
N LYS A 162 -1.70 -1.87 22.29
CA LYS A 162 -2.81 -1.96 23.25
C LYS A 162 -3.85 -3.05 22.92
N MET A 163 -3.95 -3.48 21.66
CA MET A 163 -4.86 -4.53 21.19
C MET A 163 -4.17 -5.92 21.15
N MET A 164 -2.85 -5.99 21.32
CA MET A 164 -2.09 -7.23 21.18
C MET A 164 -1.80 -7.93 22.50
N LEU A 165 -1.64 -7.15 23.58
CA LEU A 165 -1.35 -7.66 24.91
C LEU A 165 -2.32 -7.03 25.92
N PRO A 166 -2.79 -7.80 26.92
CA PRO A 166 -3.61 -7.28 28.01
C PRO A 166 -2.97 -6.06 28.67
N ASN A 167 -3.79 -5.10 29.10
CA ASN A 167 -3.33 -3.89 29.77
C ASN A 167 -2.93 -4.16 31.24
N MET A 168 -1.84 -4.93 31.42
CA MET A 168 -1.28 -5.29 32.72
C MET A 168 0.12 -4.70 32.87
N ALA A 169 0.42 -4.07 34.01
CA ALA A 169 1.67 -3.35 34.24
C ALA A 169 2.93 -4.20 33.99
N PHE A 170 2.92 -5.47 34.36
CA PHE A 170 4.06 -6.39 34.14
C PHE A 170 4.30 -6.72 32.66
N LEU A 171 3.32 -6.50 31.77
CA LEU A 171 3.46 -6.71 30.32
C LEU A 171 3.94 -5.46 29.58
N TYR A 172 4.04 -4.30 30.24
CA TYR A 172 4.42 -3.05 29.58
C TYR A 172 5.80 -3.11 28.91
N PRO A 173 6.86 -3.68 29.52
CA PRO A 173 8.15 -3.79 28.85
C PRO A 173 8.08 -4.62 27.55
N LEU A 174 7.22 -5.64 27.51
CA LEU A 174 7.01 -6.46 26.32
C LEU A 174 6.16 -5.74 25.27
N ARG A 175 5.05 -5.15 25.70
CA ARG A 175 4.08 -4.45 24.85
C ARG A 175 4.67 -3.21 24.19
N ASP A 176 5.40 -2.43 24.96
CA ASP A 176 5.88 -1.11 24.57
C ASP A 176 7.14 -1.21 23.70
N ASN A 177 7.81 -2.37 23.69
CA ASN A 177 9.00 -2.68 22.88
C ASN A 177 8.75 -3.78 21.84
N VAL A 178 7.50 -4.16 21.56
CA VAL A 178 7.17 -5.29 20.68
C VAL A 178 7.83 -5.20 19.29
N VAL A 179 7.97 -3.99 18.77
CA VAL A 179 8.62 -3.71 17.49
C VAL A 179 10.12 -3.96 17.57
N LEU A 180 10.78 -3.41 18.59
CA LEU A 180 12.20 -3.62 18.83
C LEU A 180 12.50 -5.10 19.01
N LEU A 181 11.69 -5.80 19.82
CA LEU A 181 11.85 -7.22 20.07
C LEU A 181 11.69 -8.04 18.80
N ALA A 182 10.73 -7.70 17.93
CA ALA A 182 10.58 -8.35 16.63
C ALA A 182 11.80 -8.09 15.72
N ALA A 183 12.32 -6.86 15.71
CA ALA A 183 13.52 -6.51 14.94
C ALA A 183 14.77 -7.24 15.46
N LEU A 184 14.99 -7.27 16.78
CA LEU A 184 16.09 -8.01 17.42
C LEU A 184 15.99 -9.50 17.12
N ALA A 185 14.81 -10.10 17.32
CA ALA A 185 14.59 -11.51 17.05
C ALA A 185 14.87 -11.84 15.57
N ALA A 186 14.35 -11.04 14.64
CA ALA A 186 14.62 -11.20 13.22
C ALA A 186 16.12 -11.05 12.89
N ALA A 187 16.80 -10.06 13.47
CA ALA A 187 18.20 -9.76 13.23
C ALA A 187 19.15 -10.82 13.79
N THR A 188 18.91 -11.33 15.00
CA THR A 188 19.89 -12.15 15.73
C THR A 188 19.54 -13.63 15.84
N ALA A 189 18.27 -13.99 16.02
CA ALA A 189 17.89 -15.31 16.55
C ALA A 189 16.99 -16.15 15.64
N VAL A 190 16.01 -15.55 14.95
CA VAL A 190 14.93 -16.31 14.28
C VAL A 190 15.45 -17.10 13.06
N PRO A 191 15.42 -18.44 13.08
CA PRO A 191 15.80 -19.23 11.91
C PRO A 191 14.70 -19.16 10.86
N PHE A 192 15.04 -18.66 9.66
CA PHE A 192 14.07 -18.52 8.57
C PHE A 192 13.81 -19.84 7.83
N LEU A 193 14.68 -20.84 8.01
CA LEU A 193 14.50 -22.23 7.60
C LEU A 193 14.73 -23.15 8.80
N GLY A 194 13.85 -24.13 9.03
CA GLY A 194 14.08 -25.14 10.07
C GLY A 194 15.30 -26.00 9.75
N ARG A 195 16.08 -26.40 10.76
CA ARG A 195 17.27 -27.27 10.58
C ARG A 195 16.96 -28.62 9.91
N THR A 196 15.71 -29.08 10.04
CA THR A 196 15.20 -30.32 9.44
C THR A 196 14.79 -30.17 7.98
N SER A 197 14.77 -28.95 7.43
CA SER A 197 14.41 -28.75 6.04
C SER A 197 15.56 -29.18 5.13
N PRO A 198 15.28 -29.90 4.02
CA PRO A 198 16.32 -30.30 3.07
C PRO A 198 17.06 -29.09 2.48
N TYR A 199 16.40 -27.94 2.43
CA TYR A 199 16.95 -26.69 1.92
C TYR A 199 17.69 -25.86 2.98
N PHE A 200 17.90 -26.39 4.20
CA PHE A 200 18.69 -25.70 5.23
C PHE A 200 20.19 -25.74 4.90
N ARG A 201 20.66 -26.86 4.33
CA ARG A 201 22.05 -27.02 3.87
C ARG A 201 22.23 -26.54 2.43
N ASP A 202 21.22 -26.80 1.59
CA ASP A 202 21.23 -26.43 0.17
C ASP A 202 20.12 -25.40 -0.11
N PRO A 203 20.34 -24.12 0.22
CA PRO A 203 19.36 -23.08 -0.03
C PRO A 203 19.15 -22.88 -1.53
N VAL A 204 17.90 -22.73 -1.95
CA VAL A 204 17.56 -22.41 -3.34
C VAL A 204 17.64 -20.90 -3.52
N PRO A 205 18.45 -20.39 -4.47
CA PRO A 205 18.50 -18.96 -4.77
C PRO A 205 17.12 -18.42 -5.13
N THR A 206 16.82 -17.19 -4.72
CA THR A 206 15.54 -16.56 -5.09
C THR A 206 15.55 -16.32 -6.61
N PRO A 207 14.56 -16.83 -7.37
CA PRO A 207 14.49 -16.56 -8.79
C PRO A 207 14.14 -15.08 -9.00
N TYR A 208 15.11 -14.32 -9.50
CA TYR A 208 14.88 -12.94 -9.93
C TYR A 208 14.36 -12.95 -11.36
N ALA A 209 13.22 -12.29 -11.60
CA ALA A 209 12.76 -12.07 -12.96
C ALA A 209 13.81 -11.21 -13.69
N PRO A 210 14.20 -11.56 -14.93
CA PRO A 210 15.10 -10.72 -15.71
C PRO A 210 14.47 -9.33 -15.91
N PRO A 211 15.27 -8.25 -15.87
CA PRO A 211 14.76 -6.91 -16.15
C PRO A 211 14.13 -6.88 -17.54
N VAL A 212 12.87 -6.45 -17.63
CA VAL A 212 12.07 -6.56 -18.86
C VAL A 212 12.32 -5.34 -19.76
N PRO A 213 13.24 -5.37 -20.74
CA PRO A 213 13.80 -4.21 -21.47
C PRO A 213 13.35 -2.83 -20.93
N ALA A 214 13.08 -1.77 -21.69
CA ALA A 214 12.22 -0.65 -21.27
C ALA A 214 12.41 0.45 -22.29
N ARG A 215 11.31 1.03 -22.77
CA ARG A 215 11.37 2.16 -23.71
C ARG A 215 12.09 3.38 -23.11
N PHE A 216 12.03 3.51 -21.78
CA PHE A 216 12.67 4.56 -21.01
C PHE A 216 13.73 3.99 -20.05
N ALA A 217 14.60 3.11 -20.57
CA ALA A 217 15.69 2.52 -19.77
C ALA A 217 16.62 3.59 -19.13
N PHE A 218 16.67 4.78 -19.73
CA PHE A 218 17.44 5.92 -19.26
C PHE A 218 16.78 6.70 -18.09
N VAL A 219 15.48 6.51 -17.83
CA VAL A 219 14.79 7.17 -16.71
C VAL A 219 14.90 6.27 -15.47
N PRO A 220 15.53 6.73 -14.37
CA PRO A 220 15.62 5.94 -13.14
C PRO A 220 14.23 5.51 -12.65
N LEU A 221 14.12 4.31 -12.08
CA LEU A 221 12.90 3.72 -11.48
C LEU A 221 11.75 3.33 -12.43
N LEU A 222 11.60 3.95 -13.61
CA LEU A 222 10.56 3.59 -14.58
C LEU A 222 10.64 2.12 -15.07
N PRO A 223 11.84 1.57 -15.35
CA PRO A 223 11.99 0.17 -15.75
C PRO A 223 11.52 -0.86 -14.69
N PHE A 224 11.54 -0.49 -13.41
CA PHE A 224 11.07 -1.36 -12.31
C PHE A 224 9.55 -1.58 -12.34
N LEU A 225 8.79 -0.65 -12.93
CA LEU A 225 7.33 -0.74 -13.03
C LEU A 225 6.87 -1.72 -14.13
N ARG A 226 7.79 -2.23 -14.95
CA ARG A 226 7.46 -3.16 -16.04
C ARG A 226 7.23 -4.59 -15.53
N ARG A 227 6.40 -5.34 -16.26
CA ARG A 227 5.80 -6.64 -15.88
C ARG A 227 6.76 -7.61 -15.17
N VAL A 228 6.62 -7.77 -13.86
CA VAL A 228 7.09 -8.99 -13.19
C VAL A 228 6.02 -10.06 -13.39
N LEU A 229 6.31 -11.11 -14.16
CA LEU A 229 5.38 -12.20 -14.49
C LEU A 229 5.13 -13.18 -13.33
N ILE A 230 5.73 -12.93 -12.17
CA ILE A 230 5.59 -13.74 -10.96
C ILE A 230 4.33 -13.32 -10.19
N ARG A 231 3.73 -14.27 -9.44
CA ARG A 231 2.58 -14.03 -8.55
C ARG A 231 2.87 -12.83 -7.61
N PRO A 232 1.90 -11.91 -7.44
CA PRO A 232 2.04 -10.79 -6.51
C PRO A 232 2.20 -11.32 -5.07
N ASN A 233 3.23 -10.85 -4.37
CA ASN A 233 3.48 -11.25 -3.00
C ASN A 233 2.43 -10.58 -2.08
N LEU A 234 1.58 -11.38 -1.41
CA LEU A 234 0.48 -10.87 -0.60
C LEU A 234 0.94 -9.84 0.44
N LEU A 235 2.08 -10.06 1.07
CA LEU A 235 2.61 -9.16 2.09
C LEU A 235 3.07 -7.83 1.51
N LEU A 236 3.67 -7.85 0.32
CA LEU A 236 4.02 -6.62 -0.41
C LEU A 236 2.76 -5.86 -0.83
N GLU A 237 1.71 -6.58 -1.23
CA GLU A 237 0.43 -5.96 -1.59
C GLU A 237 -0.27 -5.35 -0.37
N LEU A 238 -0.28 -6.04 0.78
CA LEU A 238 -0.80 -5.51 2.04
C LEU A 238 0.02 -4.29 2.51
N LEU A 239 1.35 -4.33 2.37
CA LEU A 239 2.20 -3.18 2.65
C LEU A 239 1.87 -2.01 1.74
N LEU A 240 1.72 -2.24 0.43
CA LEU A 240 1.38 -1.20 -0.53
C LEU A 240 0.06 -0.55 -0.15
N ILE A 241 -0.96 -1.35 0.16
CA ILE A 241 -2.26 -0.86 0.65
C ILE A 241 -2.07 -0.02 1.92
N ARG A 242 -1.27 -0.48 2.89
CA ARG A 242 -1.02 0.25 4.14
C ARG A 242 -0.29 1.57 3.92
N VAL A 243 0.74 1.59 3.07
CA VAL A 243 1.52 2.79 2.74
C VAL A 243 0.66 3.78 1.96
N THR A 244 -0.09 3.31 0.96
CA THR A 244 -1.03 4.13 0.21
C THR A 244 -2.14 4.68 1.11
N TYR A 245 -2.68 3.89 2.03
CA TYR A 245 -3.66 4.34 3.02
C TYR A 245 -3.07 5.37 4.00
N ALA A 246 -1.84 5.18 4.47
CA ALA A 246 -1.17 6.15 5.33
C ALA A 246 -0.87 7.46 4.58
N GLY A 247 -0.45 7.38 3.32
CA GLY A 247 -0.30 8.54 2.44
C GLY A 247 -1.63 9.26 2.20
N TYR A 248 -2.69 8.51 1.91
CA TYR A 248 -4.06 9.01 1.83
C TYR A 248 -4.48 9.77 3.08
N ALA A 249 -4.31 9.16 4.26
CA ALA A 249 -4.68 9.77 5.52
C ALA A 249 -3.92 11.09 5.79
N LYS A 250 -2.63 11.14 5.45
CA LYS A 250 -1.80 12.36 5.58
C LYS A 250 -2.18 13.46 4.59
N VAL A 251 -2.32 13.12 3.30
CA VAL A 251 -2.74 14.08 2.26
C VAL A 251 -4.12 14.63 2.60
N ARG A 252 -5.03 13.77 3.09
CA ARG A 252 -6.34 14.21 3.56
C ARG A 252 -6.24 15.23 4.70
N LEU A 253 -5.47 14.93 5.75
CA LEU A 253 -5.29 15.84 6.89
C LEU A 253 -4.67 17.18 6.48
N ALA A 254 -3.72 17.15 5.52
CA ALA A 254 -3.09 18.36 4.99
C ALA A 254 -4.02 19.16 4.05
N ALA A 255 -4.80 18.48 3.22
CA ALA A 255 -5.74 19.08 2.27
C ALA A 255 -6.89 19.81 2.97
N THR A 256 -7.25 19.38 4.18
CA THR A 256 -8.37 19.95 4.91
C THR A 256 -8.11 21.30 5.55
N GLY A 257 -6.87 21.82 5.60
CA GLY A 257 -6.60 23.15 6.17
C GLY A 257 -7.14 23.38 7.60
N GLY A 258 -7.38 22.29 8.35
CA GLY A 258 -8.27 22.28 9.51
C GLY A 258 -9.72 22.53 9.10
N SER A 259 -10.68 21.86 9.73
CA SER A 259 -12.12 22.09 9.60
C SER A 259 -12.52 23.50 10.08
N ASN A 260 -11.95 24.53 9.47
CA ASN A 260 -12.13 25.94 9.76
C ASN A 260 -13.14 26.50 8.77
N GLU A 261 -13.90 27.50 9.20
CA GLU A 261 -14.97 28.17 8.46
C GLU A 261 -14.61 28.52 7.00
N ALA A 262 -13.36 28.94 6.76
CA ALA A 262 -12.85 29.26 5.42
C ALA A 262 -12.79 28.05 4.46
N GLY A 263 -12.53 26.84 4.96
CA GLY A 263 -12.51 25.62 4.15
C GLY A 263 -13.90 25.20 3.70
N ARG A 264 -14.90 25.40 4.58
CA ARG A 264 -16.32 25.17 4.29
C ARG A 264 -16.83 26.13 3.22
N ALA A 265 -16.61 27.43 3.40
CA ALA A 265 -17.08 28.45 2.47
C ALA A 265 -16.57 28.21 1.04
N ARG A 266 -15.29 27.85 0.88
CA ARG A 266 -14.72 27.50 -0.44
C ARG A 266 -15.41 26.27 -1.06
N ALA A 267 -15.68 25.25 -0.26
CA ALA A 267 -16.31 24.03 -0.77
C ALA A 267 -17.78 24.25 -1.19
N GLU A 268 -18.51 25.10 -0.46
CA GLU A 268 -19.86 25.54 -0.83
C GLU A 268 -19.85 26.40 -2.10
N GLU A 269 -18.87 27.30 -2.27
CA GLU A 269 -18.70 28.08 -3.51
C GLU A 269 -18.50 27.16 -4.73
N HIS A 270 -17.61 26.17 -4.62
CA HIS A 270 -17.45 25.14 -5.65
C HIS A 270 -18.74 24.34 -5.89
N GLY A 271 -19.55 24.12 -4.85
CA GLY A 271 -20.88 23.50 -4.96
C GLY A 271 -21.83 24.33 -5.81
N GLN A 272 -21.85 25.65 -5.61
CA GLN A 272 -22.64 26.56 -6.44
C GLN A 272 -22.15 26.58 -7.90
N GLN A 273 -20.83 26.50 -8.13
CA GLN A 273 -20.26 26.42 -9.47
C GLN A 273 -20.71 25.14 -10.20
N ILE A 274 -20.67 23.98 -9.52
CA ILE A 274 -21.13 22.70 -10.08
C ILE A 274 -22.63 22.73 -10.37
N LEU A 275 -23.45 23.20 -9.43
CA LEU A 275 -24.89 23.35 -9.63
C LEU A 275 -25.22 24.31 -10.81
N GLY A 276 -24.48 25.41 -10.94
CA GLY A 276 -24.60 26.33 -12.06
C GLY A 276 -24.31 25.65 -13.40
N LEU A 277 -23.25 24.83 -13.45
CA LEU A 277 -22.90 24.06 -14.63
C LEU A 277 -23.95 22.98 -14.96
N GLU A 278 -24.45 22.26 -13.96
CA GLU A 278 -25.50 21.25 -14.15
C GLU A 278 -26.80 21.87 -14.67
N ARG A 279 -27.20 23.04 -14.17
CA ARG A 279 -28.37 23.78 -14.70
C ARG A 279 -28.21 24.16 -16.17
N VAL A 280 -27.01 24.62 -16.56
CA VAL A 280 -26.70 24.93 -17.97
C VAL A 280 -26.76 23.68 -18.83
N LEU A 281 -26.37 22.53 -18.29
CA LEU A 281 -26.40 21.24 -18.98
C LEU A 281 -27.74 20.51 -18.85
N HIS A 282 -28.72 21.08 -18.15
CA HIS A 282 -30.01 20.44 -17.81
C HIS A 282 -29.86 19.07 -17.11
N MET A 283 -28.91 18.99 -16.18
CA MET A 283 -28.57 17.80 -15.40
C MET A 283 -28.84 17.95 -13.90
N ASP A 284 -29.52 19.01 -13.46
CA ASP A 284 -29.84 19.31 -12.06
C ASP A 284 -30.95 18.41 -11.48
N ILE A 285 -30.70 17.09 -11.50
CA ILE A 285 -31.66 16.04 -11.14
C ILE A 285 -31.61 15.67 -9.65
N GLU A 286 -30.59 16.11 -8.91
CA GLU A 286 -30.27 15.71 -7.54
C GLU A 286 -31.48 15.88 -6.62
N HIS A 287 -32.07 17.07 -6.63
CA HIS A 287 -33.22 17.38 -5.78
C HIS A 287 -34.43 16.49 -6.09
N ALA A 288 -34.74 16.33 -7.39
CA ALA A 288 -35.89 15.55 -7.85
C ALA A 288 -35.74 14.05 -7.51
N VAL A 289 -34.56 13.48 -7.78
CA VAL A 289 -34.26 12.07 -7.50
C VAL A 289 -34.26 11.80 -6.00
N ASN A 290 -33.61 12.65 -5.20
CA ASN A 290 -33.58 12.53 -3.74
C ASN A 290 -35.01 12.54 -3.14
N HIS A 291 -35.83 13.53 -3.50
CA HIS A 291 -37.20 13.64 -3.00
C HIS A 291 -38.14 12.54 -3.52
N ALA A 292 -37.90 11.99 -4.71
CA ALA A 292 -38.64 10.85 -5.21
C ALA A 292 -38.32 9.57 -4.41
N VAL A 293 -37.03 9.33 -4.14
CA VAL A 293 -36.56 8.15 -3.41
C VAL A 293 -36.96 8.20 -1.94
N VAL A 294 -36.85 9.36 -1.29
CA VAL A 294 -37.21 9.53 0.14
C VAL A 294 -38.66 9.15 0.43
N LYS A 295 -39.58 9.39 -0.52
CA LYS A 295 -41.01 9.03 -0.39
C LYS A 295 -41.25 7.52 -0.44
N VAL A 296 -40.29 6.75 -0.93
CA VAL A 296 -40.40 5.29 -1.11
C VAL A 296 -39.43 4.60 -0.15
N GLY A 297 -39.88 4.30 1.06
CA GLY A 297 -39.02 3.86 2.17
C GLY A 297 -38.12 2.65 1.86
N TRP A 298 -38.60 1.64 1.12
CA TRP A 298 -37.77 0.49 0.75
C TRP A 298 -36.66 0.87 -0.24
N LEU A 299 -36.94 1.81 -1.16
CA LEU A 299 -35.99 2.28 -2.17
C LEU A 299 -34.92 3.17 -1.53
N ARG A 300 -35.32 4.03 -0.59
CA ARG A 300 -34.41 4.78 0.28
C ARG A 300 -33.45 3.84 1.01
N ASN A 301 -33.98 2.87 1.75
CA ASN A 301 -33.17 1.91 2.52
C ASN A 301 -32.23 1.10 1.60
N PHE A 302 -32.68 0.75 0.40
CA PHE A 302 -31.82 0.08 -0.60
C PHE A 302 -30.65 0.96 -1.01
N PHE A 303 -30.89 2.22 -1.38
CA PHE A 303 -29.81 3.13 -1.80
C PHE A 303 -28.88 3.51 -0.66
N ASP A 304 -29.37 3.69 0.57
CA ASP A 304 -28.55 3.93 1.76
C ASP A 304 -27.61 2.74 2.03
N PHE A 305 -28.15 1.52 1.99
CA PHE A 305 -27.35 0.30 2.16
C PHE A 305 -26.34 0.11 1.03
N TYR A 306 -26.76 0.38 -0.20
CA TYR A 306 -25.89 0.27 -1.37
C TYR A 306 -24.72 1.25 -1.30
N TYR A 307 -25.02 2.52 -0.99
CA TYR A 307 -24.06 3.60 -0.84
C TYR A 307 -23.03 3.28 0.25
N THR A 308 -23.48 2.86 1.44
CA THR A 308 -22.59 2.59 2.58
C THR A 308 -21.74 1.33 2.44
N SER A 309 -22.21 0.31 1.71
CA SER A 309 -21.61 -1.04 1.75
C SER A 309 -20.86 -1.45 0.48
N PHE A 310 -21.49 -1.31 -0.70
CA PHE A 310 -21.06 -2.02 -1.90
C PHE A 310 -19.76 -1.48 -2.50
N HIS A 311 -19.47 -0.19 -2.28
CA HIS A 311 -18.24 0.44 -2.75
C HIS A 311 -16.99 -0.13 -2.08
N PHE A 312 -17.09 -0.79 -0.92
CA PHE A 312 -15.98 -1.55 -0.32
C PHE A 312 -16.03 -3.02 -0.69
N VAL A 313 -17.19 -3.66 -0.53
CA VAL A 313 -17.34 -5.12 -0.67
C VAL A 313 -17.00 -5.57 -2.09
N VAL A 314 -17.50 -4.87 -3.12
CA VAL A 314 -17.32 -5.31 -4.51
C VAL A 314 -15.87 -5.17 -4.99
N PRO A 315 -15.17 -4.02 -4.82
CA PRO A 315 -13.77 -3.92 -5.21
C PRO A 315 -12.86 -4.91 -4.48
N LEU A 316 -13.05 -5.11 -3.17
CA LEU A 316 -12.28 -6.09 -2.40
C LEU A 316 -12.52 -7.51 -2.90
N THR A 317 -13.76 -7.86 -3.25
CA THR A 317 -14.10 -9.17 -3.81
C THR A 317 -13.44 -9.36 -5.18
N VAL A 318 -13.52 -8.37 -6.07
CA VAL A 318 -12.86 -8.42 -7.39
C VAL A 318 -11.35 -8.58 -7.24
N LEU A 319 -10.72 -7.78 -6.38
CA LEU A 319 -9.29 -7.88 -6.09
C LEU A 319 -8.92 -9.24 -5.51
N GLY A 320 -9.66 -9.75 -4.53
CA GLY A 320 -9.42 -11.06 -3.90
C GLY A 320 -9.53 -12.22 -4.90
N LEU A 321 -10.57 -12.21 -5.75
CA LEU A 321 -10.77 -13.23 -6.78
C LEU A 321 -9.66 -13.18 -7.84
N LEU A 322 -9.28 -11.99 -8.29
CA LEU A 322 -8.18 -11.82 -9.24
C LEU A 322 -6.84 -12.23 -8.62
N TYR A 323 -6.60 -11.88 -7.36
CA TYR A 323 -5.38 -12.27 -6.64
C TYR A 323 -5.24 -13.80 -6.60
N TRP A 324 -6.31 -14.50 -6.24
CA TRP A 324 -6.32 -15.96 -6.15
C TRP A 324 -6.21 -16.62 -7.52
N ARG A 325 -7.07 -16.25 -8.47
CA ARG A 325 -7.28 -17.02 -9.71
C ARG A 325 -6.56 -16.44 -10.92
N ARG A 326 -6.28 -15.14 -10.95
CA ARG A 326 -5.80 -14.41 -12.14
C ARG A 326 -4.71 -13.37 -11.78
N PRO A 327 -3.56 -13.78 -11.21
CA PRO A 327 -2.55 -12.87 -10.65
C PRO A 327 -2.00 -11.84 -11.65
N VAL A 328 -1.98 -12.18 -12.94
CA VAL A 328 -1.58 -11.25 -14.01
C VAL A 328 -2.62 -10.13 -14.19
N HIS A 329 -3.91 -10.46 -14.18
CA HIS A 329 -4.99 -9.47 -14.28
C HIS A 329 -5.15 -8.66 -12.99
N TYR A 330 -4.89 -9.28 -11.83
CA TYR A 330 -4.87 -8.59 -10.54
C TYR A 330 -3.94 -7.37 -10.57
N ARG A 331 -2.70 -7.53 -11.05
CA ARG A 331 -1.72 -6.43 -11.07
C ARG A 331 -2.17 -5.26 -11.93
N TRP A 332 -2.67 -5.55 -13.14
CA TRP A 332 -3.23 -4.54 -14.04
C TRP A 332 -4.41 -3.80 -13.39
N ALA A 333 -5.38 -4.55 -12.85
CA ALA A 333 -6.56 -3.98 -12.23
C ALA A 333 -6.19 -3.14 -11.00
N ARG A 334 -5.36 -3.70 -10.09
CA ARG A 334 -4.90 -3.03 -8.87
C ARG A 334 -4.13 -1.75 -9.16
N SER A 335 -3.22 -1.76 -10.15
CA SER A 335 -2.47 -0.55 -10.51
C SER A 335 -3.37 0.55 -11.05
N ALA A 336 -4.35 0.21 -11.88
CA ALA A 336 -5.33 1.18 -12.37
C ALA A 336 -6.14 1.78 -11.22
N LEU A 337 -6.59 0.96 -10.27
CA LEU A 337 -7.29 1.44 -9.07
C LEU A 337 -6.39 2.35 -8.21
N GLY A 338 -5.13 1.96 -8.01
CA GLY A 338 -4.16 2.76 -7.25
C GLY A 338 -3.90 4.13 -7.87
N PHE A 339 -3.68 4.19 -9.19
CA PHE A 339 -3.51 5.46 -9.90
C PHE A 339 -4.78 6.30 -9.90
N ALA A 340 -5.96 5.69 -10.09
CA ALA A 340 -7.24 6.40 -10.02
C ALA A 340 -7.44 7.04 -8.63
N THR A 341 -7.13 6.30 -7.56
CA THR A 341 -7.19 6.84 -6.20
C THR A 341 -6.21 7.99 -6.01
N LEU A 342 -4.96 7.88 -6.48
CA LEU A 342 -3.98 8.97 -6.39
C LEU A 342 -4.45 10.23 -7.13
N LEU A 343 -5.00 10.08 -8.35
CA LEU A 343 -5.57 11.18 -9.12
C LEU A 343 -6.76 11.82 -8.39
N ALA A 344 -7.61 11.01 -7.76
CA ALA A 344 -8.71 11.52 -6.95
C ALA A 344 -8.22 12.34 -5.74
N LEU A 345 -7.13 11.94 -5.08
CA LEU A 345 -6.56 12.74 -3.98
C LEU A 345 -6.04 14.10 -4.44
N VAL A 346 -5.44 14.15 -5.62
CA VAL A 346 -5.05 15.43 -6.24
C VAL A 346 -6.30 16.26 -6.53
N GLY A 347 -7.37 15.63 -7.04
CA GLY A 347 -8.67 16.28 -7.23
C GLY A 347 -9.24 16.88 -5.94
N PHE A 348 -9.31 16.11 -4.86
CA PHE A 348 -9.79 16.58 -3.55
C PHE A 348 -8.97 17.74 -2.99
N TRP A 349 -7.67 17.75 -3.25
CA TRP A 349 -6.79 18.83 -2.80
C TRP A 349 -6.97 20.11 -3.64
N LEU A 350 -7.13 19.98 -4.95
CA LEU A 350 -7.28 21.11 -5.87
C LEU A 350 -8.69 21.72 -5.86
N TYR A 351 -9.71 20.88 -5.66
CA TYR A 351 -11.12 21.27 -5.78
C TYR A 351 -11.96 20.67 -4.65
N PRO A 352 -11.80 21.15 -3.40
CA PRO A 352 -12.67 20.75 -2.29
C PRO A 352 -14.11 21.14 -2.64
N LEU A 353 -15.05 20.22 -2.54
CA LEU A 353 -16.42 20.39 -3.03
C LEU A 353 -17.43 19.92 -1.99
N ALA A 354 -18.37 20.79 -1.64
CA ALA A 354 -19.50 20.46 -0.80
C ALA A 354 -20.50 19.57 -1.58
N PRO A 355 -20.91 18.43 -1.02
CA PRO A 355 -21.95 17.60 -1.62
C PRO A 355 -23.33 18.28 -1.52
N PRO A 356 -24.31 17.88 -2.37
CA PRO A 356 -25.62 18.53 -2.41
C PRO A 356 -26.34 18.60 -1.05
N ARG A 357 -26.24 17.56 -0.22
CA ARG A 357 -26.83 17.51 1.13
C ARG A 357 -26.24 18.52 2.13
N LEU A 358 -25.05 19.08 1.86
CA LEU A 358 -24.40 20.08 2.70
C LEU A 358 -24.54 21.50 2.16
N MET A 359 -25.19 21.67 1.01
CA MET A 359 -25.44 22.99 0.44
C MET A 359 -26.60 23.68 1.16
N PRO A 360 -26.43 24.95 1.60
CA PRO A 360 -27.53 25.71 2.16
C PRO A 360 -28.63 25.92 1.12
N ASP A 361 -29.87 26.01 1.61
CA ASP A 361 -31.07 26.40 0.83
C ASP A 361 -31.49 25.48 -0.33
N LEU A 362 -30.81 24.34 -0.55
CA LEU A 362 -31.23 23.36 -1.58
C LEU A 362 -32.29 22.37 -1.10
N GLY A 363 -32.51 22.24 0.21
CA GLY A 363 -33.52 21.33 0.78
C GLY A 363 -33.25 19.84 0.54
N ILE A 364 -32.05 19.45 0.10
CA ILE A 364 -31.69 18.04 -0.15
C ILE A 364 -31.56 17.29 1.18
N ILE A 365 -32.18 16.11 1.25
CA ILE A 365 -32.26 15.30 2.47
C ILE A 365 -31.10 14.32 2.51
N ASP A 366 -30.27 14.39 3.57
CA ASP A 366 -29.27 13.35 3.86
C ASP A 366 -29.98 12.09 4.39
N THR A 367 -30.18 11.11 3.52
CA THR A 367 -30.87 9.87 3.86
C THR A 367 -30.01 8.91 4.68
N VAL A 368 -28.69 9.07 4.63
CA VAL A 368 -27.72 8.16 5.25
C VAL A 368 -27.48 8.53 6.72
N HIS A 369 -27.39 9.83 7.02
CA HIS A 369 -27.06 10.32 8.36
C HIS A 369 -28.22 11.09 9.02
N GLY A 370 -29.33 11.34 8.32
CA GLY A 370 -30.46 12.11 8.82
C GLY A 370 -30.21 13.61 8.85
N VAL A 371 -31.12 14.36 9.50
CA VAL A 371 -31.06 15.84 9.56
C VAL A 371 -29.79 16.27 10.28
N GLN A 372 -28.98 17.08 9.59
CA GLN A 372 -27.69 17.54 10.09
C GLN A 372 -27.84 18.88 10.81
N ASP A 373 -27.31 18.97 12.02
CA ASP A 373 -27.04 20.25 12.68
C ASP A 373 -25.67 20.76 12.22
N PHE A 374 -25.65 21.79 11.37
CA PHE A 374 -24.40 22.35 10.84
C PHE A 374 -23.50 23.00 11.91
N SER A 375 -23.99 23.19 13.14
CA SER A 375 -23.22 23.66 14.29
C SER A 375 -22.63 22.50 15.12
N GLN A 376 -23.25 21.33 15.12
CA GLN A 376 -22.79 20.10 15.78
C GLN A 376 -23.17 18.84 14.99
N PRO A 377 -22.52 18.58 13.85
CA PRO A 377 -23.03 17.56 12.95
C PRO A 377 -22.58 16.13 13.34
N ASP A 378 -23.49 15.16 13.28
CA ASP A 378 -23.26 13.74 13.58
C ASP A 378 -23.27 12.91 12.29
N TYR A 379 -22.13 12.28 11.99
CA TYR A 379 -21.94 11.45 10.81
C TYR A 379 -21.42 10.04 11.15
N GLY A 380 -21.64 9.59 12.40
CA GLY A 380 -21.30 8.25 12.88
C GLY A 380 -19.84 8.07 13.37
N THR A 381 -19.49 6.86 13.78
CA THR A 381 -18.22 6.53 14.46
C THR A 381 -16.95 6.64 13.58
N LEU A 382 -17.11 6.84 12.26
CA LEU A 382 -16.03 7.04 11.29
C LEU A 382 -15.89 8.51 10.82
N THR A 383 -16.65 9.45 11.40
CA THR A 383 -16.63 10.88 11.05
C THR A 383 -15.22 11.49 11.15
N ALA A 384 -14.47 11.17 12.22
CA ALA A 384 -13.09 11.62 12.39
C ALA A 384 -12.11 11.06 11.33
N LEU A 385 -12.57 10.11 10.51
CA LEU A 385 -11.80 9.40 9.50
C LEU A 385 -12.25 9.71 8.06
N THR A 386 -13.20 10.61 7.79
CA THR A 386 -13.67 10.91 6.42
C THR A 386 -13.75 12.43 6.18
N ASN A 387 -13.35 12.90 4.98
CA ASN A 387 -13.49 14.32 4.59
C ASN A 387 -14.82 14.49 3.84
N GLN A 388 -15.70 15.33 4.36
CA GLN A 388 -17.06 15.48 3.85
C GLN A 388 -17.20 16.52 2.75
N TYR A 389 -16.21 17.40 2.61
CA TYR A 389 -16.10 18.39 1.53
C TYR A 389 -15.21 17.88 0.39
N ALA A 390 -15.19 16.56 0.17
CA ALA A 390 -14.44 15.89 -0.88
C ALA A 390 -15.39 15.14 -1.82
N ALA A 391 -16.41 15.83 -2.34
CA ALA A 391 -17.40 15.23 -3.21
C ALA A 391 -16.83 14.91 -4.62
N MET A 392 -16.01 15.80 -5.21
CA MET A 392 -15.43 15.62 -6.54
C MET A 392 -13.94 15.23 -6.48
N PRO A 393 -13.49 14.18 -7.18
CA PRO A 393 -14.26 13.22 -7.96
C PRO A 393 -14.90 12.13 -7.08
N SER A 394 -16.06 11.60 -7.49
CA SER A 394 -16.73 10.54 -6.71
C SER A 394 -15.94 9.23 -6.74
N LEU A 395 -15.28 8.89 -5.63
CA LEU A 395 -14.58 7.60 -5.48
C LEU A 395 -15.54 6.41 -5.38
N HIS A 396 -16.76 6.61 -4.85
CA HIS A 396 -17.82 5.59 -4.86
C HIS A 396 -18.10 5.15 -6.30
N PHE A 397 -18.42 6.12 -7.17
CA PHE A 397 -18.63 5.85 -8.59
C PHE A 397 -17.35 5.38 -9.28
N GLY A 398 -16.20 5.98 -8.98
CA GLY A 398 -14.93 5.59 -9.58
C GLY A 398 -14.57 4.11 -9.32
N TRP A 399 -14.68 3.64 -8.08
CA TRP A 399 -14.36 2.26 -7.73
C TRP A 399 -15.36 1.25 -8.30
N SER A 400 -16.65 1.61 -8.35
CA SER A 400 -17.69 0.79 -8.98
C SER A 400 -17.52 0.73 -10.50
N LEU A 401 -17.17 1.84 -11.15
CA LEU A 401 -16.86 1.89 -12.58
C LEU A 401 -15.62 1.07 -12.90
N TRP A 402 -14.57 1.19 -12.08
CA TRP A 402 -13.39 0.34 -12.18
C TRP A 402 -13.77 -1.15 -12.10
N CYS A 403 -14.63 -1.55 -11.16
CA CYS A 403 -15.12 -2.94 -11.09
C CYS A 403 -15.84 -3.33 -12.38
N GLY A 404 -16.75 -2.48 -12.87
CA GLY A 404 -17.50 -2.74 -14.10
C GLY A 404 -16.60 -2.92 -15.31
N VAL A 405 -15.61 -2.05 -15.51
CA VAL A 405 -14.61 -2.16 -16.59
C VAL A 405 -13.78 -3.44 -16.44
N VAL A 406 -13.28 -3.72 -15.24
CA VAL A 406 -12.46 -4.92 -14.98
C VAL A 406 -13.25 -6.20 -15.27
N ILE A 407 -14.50 -6.27 -14.81
CA ILE A 407 -15.39 -7.41 -15.05
C ILE A 407 -15.73 -7.49 -16.55
N ALA A 408 -16.10 -6.39 -17.21
CA ALA A 408 -16.43 -6.38 -18.63
C ALA A 408 -15.28 -6.89 -19.52
N VAL A 409 -14.03 -6.58 -19.15
CA VAL A 409 -12.82 -6.95 -19.88
C VAL A 409 -12.35 -8.38 -19.56
N ILE A 410 -12.56 -8.89 -18.34
CA ILE A 410 -12.03 -10.20 -17.89
C ILE A 410 -13.08 -11.31 -17.98
N ALA A 411 -14.34 -11.01 -17.70
CA ALA A 411 -15.38 -12.02 -17.56
C ALA A 411 -15.72 -12.66 -18.92
N PRO A 412 -15.83 -14.01 -18.98
CA PRO A 412 -16.06 -14.71 -20.24
C PRO A 412 -17.52 -14.59 -20.73
N LYS A 413 -18.50 -14.50 -19.82
CA LYS A 413 -19.93 -14.57 -20.15
C LYS A 413 -20.57 -13.18 -20.18
N VAL A 414 -21.45 -12.93 -21.14
CA VAL A 414 -22.13 -11.63 -21.33
C VAL A 414 -22.92 -11.20 -20.08
N TRP A 415 -23.64 -12.13 -19.43
CA TRP A 415 -24.39 -11.81 -18.21
C TRP A 415 -23.48 -11.33 -17.06
N MET A 416 -22.24 -11.83 -16.96
CA MET A 416 -21.29 -11.35 -15.95
C MET A 416 -20.86 -9.91 -16.26
N LYS A 417 -20.67 -9.58 -17.54
CA LYS A 417 -20.35 -8.22 -17.99
C LYS A 417 -21.51 -7.28 -17.71
N ALA A 418 -22.74 -7.70 -17.99
CA ALA A 418 -23.95 -6.95 -17.67
C ALA A 418 -24.05 -6.67 -16.16
N LEU A 419 -23.88 -7.69 -15.31
CA LEU A 419 -23.83 -7.50 -13.85
C LEU A 419 -22.71 -6.55 -13.40
N GLY A 420 -21.53 -6.67 -14.00
CA GLY A 420 -20.41 -5.76 -13.74
C GLY A 420 -20.74 -4.31 -14.08
N LEU A 421 -21.43 -4.06 -15.20
CA LEU A 421 -21.81 -2.71 -15.64
C LEU A 421 -23.06 -2.16 -14.94
N LEU A 422 -23.91 -3.02 -14.38
CA LEU A 422 -25.01 -2.60 -13.51
C LEU A 422 -24.51 -2.00 -12.19
N HIS A 423 -23.38 -2.46 -11.68
CA HIS A 423 -22.82 -1.95 -10.43
C HIS A 423 -22.55 -0.43 -10.44
N PRO A 424 -21.77 0.14 -11.39
CA PRO A 424 -21.58 1.60 -11.45
C PRO A 424 -22.87 2.37 -11.71
N LEU A 425 -23.84 1.78 -12.43
CA LEU A 425 -25.14 2.41 -12.65
C LEU A 425 -25.92 2.54 -11.33
N PHE A 426 -25.98 1.47 -10.53
CA PHE A 426 -26.59 1.54 -9.21
C PHE A 426 -25.84 2.46 -8.26
N THR A 427 -24.50 2.51 -8.34
CA THR A 427 -23.72 3.46 -7.55
C THR A 427 -24.01 4.90 -7.94
N ALA A 428 -24.09 5.23 -9.24
CA ALA A 428 -24.47 6.56 -9.70
C ALA A 428 -25.86 6.97 -9.20
N ALA A 429 -26.83 6.06 -9.28
CA ALA A 429 -28.16 6.29 -8.73
C ALA A 429 -28.11 6.49 -7.20
N ALA A 430 -27.34 5.68 -6.47
CA ALA A 430 -27.23 5.75 -5.02
C ALA A 430 -26.61 7.07 -4.54
N ILE A 431 -25.53 7.55 -5.18
CA ILE A 431 -24.85 8.78 -4.74
C ILE A 431 -25.72 10.03 -4.94
N VAL A 432 -26.53 10.07 -6.01
CA VAL A 432 -27.48 11.16 -6.30
C VAL A 432 -28.71 11.04 -5.39
N ALA A 433 -29.29 9.84 -5.28
CA ALA A 433 -30.48 9.60 -4.46
C ALA A 433 -30.25 9.90 -2.97
N THR A 434 -29.04 9.67 -2.46
CA THR A 434 -28.68 9.95 -1.06
C THR A 434 -28.20 11.40 -0.84
N GLY A 435 -28.08 12.21 -1.90
CA GLY A 435 -27.60 13.59 -1.81
C GLY A 435 -26.10 13.74 -1.50
N ASN A 436 -25.32 12.65 -1.62
CA ASN A 436 -23.90 12.64 -1.26
C ASN A 436 -22.97 13.12 -2.37
N HIS A 437 -23.44 13.18 -3.62
CA HIS A 437 -22.66 13.66 -4.76
C HIS A 437 -23.54 14.32 -5.81
N TRP A 438 -22.94 15.24 -6.55
CA TRP A 438 -23.46 15.77 -7.81
C TRP A 438 -23.31 14.74 -8.92
N ILE A 439 -24.16 14.77 -9.97
CA ILE A 439 -23.99 13.87 -11.11
C ILE A 439 -22.66 14.13 -11.83
N LEU A 440 -22.18 15.38 -11.86
CA LEU A 440 -20.85 15.69 -12.39
C LEU A 440 -19.70 15.09 -11.57
N ASP A 441 -19.90 14.78 -10.28
CA ASP A 441 -18.90 14.06 -9.49
C ASP A 441 -18.64 12.65 -10.04
N ALA A 442 -19.68 12.02 -10.60
CA ALA A 442 -19.56 10.74 -11.28
C ALA A 442 -18.73 10.88 -12.57
N ALA A 443 -18.90 11.98 -13.31
CA ALA A 443 -18.06 12.29 -14.47
C ALA A 443 -16.58 12.47 -14.05
N GLY A 444 -16.32 13.20 -12.97
CA GLY A 444 -14.98 13.31 -12.39
C GLY A 444 -14.41 11.94 -11.98
N GLY A 445 -15.25 11.09 -11.38
CA GLY A 445 -14.94 9.69 -11.07
C GLY A 445 -14.53 8.89 -12.32
N ALA A 446 -15.25 9.05 -13.42
CA ALA A 446 -14.92 8.43 -14.69
C ALA A 446 -13.58 8.91 -15.25
N VAL A 447 -13.31 10.22 -15.18
CA VAL A 447 -12.05 10.82 -15.64
C VAL A 447 -10.87 10.26 -14.86
N VAL A 448 -10.94 10.18 -13.52
CA VAL A 448 -9.83 9.64 -12.73
C VAL A 448 -9.63 8.14 -12.94
N VAL A 449 -10.70 7.37 -13.15
CA VAL A 449 -10.60 5.94 -13.49
C VAL A 449 -9.96 5.75 -14.87
N GLY A 450 -10.40 6.53 -15.86
CA GLY A 450 -9.80 6.56 -17.20
C GLY A 450 -8.32 6.93 -17.15
N GLY A 451 -7.97 7.98 -16.41
CA GLY A 451 -6.60 8.39 -16.13
C GLY A 451 -5.79 7.29 -15.43
N GLY A 452 -6.39 6.57 -14.49
CA GLY A 452 -5.76 5.44 -13.81
C GLY A 452 -5.41 4.28 -14.76
N PHE A 453 -6.32 3.94 -15.67
CA PHE A 453 -6.05 2.97 -16.74
C PHE A 453 -5.02 3.49 -17.75
N ALA A 454 -5.08 4.77 -18.12
CA ALA A 454 -4.14 5.39 -19.05
C ALA A 454 -2.70 5.41 -18.50
N LEU A 455 -2.52 5.81 -17.23
CA LEU A 455 -1.24 5.75 -16.53
C LEU A 455 -0.73 4.31 -16.41
N THR A 456 -1.62 3.36 -16.11
CA THR A 456 -1.26 1.95 -16.08
C THR A 456 -0.76 1.48 -17.46
N TYR A 457 -1.44 1.85 -18.53
CA TYR A 457 -1.04 1.52 -19.90
C TYR A 457 0.29 2.18 -20.29
N LEU A 458 0.47 3.46 -19.96
CA LEU A 458 1.68 4.21 -20.26
C LEU A 458 2.91 3.63 -19.56
N LEU A 459 2.77 3.26 -18.27
CA LEU A 459 3.89 2.81 -17.44
C LEU A 459 4.14 1.30 -17.53
N GLN A 460 3.09 0.48 -17.65
CA GLN A 460 3.19 -0.99 -17.64
C GLN A 460 3.05 -1.62 -19.03
N GLY A 461 2.66 -0.81 -20.02
CA GLY A 461 2.34 -1.25 -21.37
C GLY A 461 0.94 -1.90 -21.48
N PRO A 462 0.62 -2.48 -22.65
CA PRO A 462 -0.64 -3.16 -22.88
C PRO A 462 -0.91 -4.26 -21.84
N ARG A 463 -2.18 -4.59 -21.59
CA ARG A 463 -2.53 -5.72 -20.73
C ARG A 463 -1.91 -7.01 -21.26
N ALA A 464 -1.25 -7.78 -20.41
CA ALA A 464 -0.80 -9.12 -20.78
C ALA A 464 -2.02 -10.00 -21.09
N ARG A 465 -2.14 -10.44 -22.34
CA ARG A 465 -3.03 -11.55 -22.71
C ARG A 465 -2.26 -12.82 -22.37
N THR A 466 -2.84 -13.70 -21.54
CA THR A 466 -2.29 -15.05 -21.36
C THR A 466 -2.34 -15.73 -22.73
N VAL A 467 -1.19 -15.82 -23.39
CA VAL A 467 -1.02 -16.59 -24.62
C VAL A 467 -1.03 -18.06 -24.20
N THR A 468 -2.22 -18.61 -23.99
CA THR A 468 -2.39 -20.06 -23.83
C THR A 468 -2.69 -20.72 -25.17
N ALA A 469 -3.06 -19.96 -26.22
CA ALA A 469 -3.48 -20.53 -27.51
C ALA A 469 -2.33 -20.78 -28.51
N ALA A 470 -1.28 -19.95 -28.52
CA ALA A 470 -0.23 -20.08 -29.55
C ALA A 470 0.79 -21.22 -29.29
N ALA A 471 0.92 -21.66 -28.02
CA ALA A 471 1.81 -22.77 -27.68
C ALA A 471 1.19 -24.13 -28.03
N GLU A 472 -0.14 -24.26 -27.94
CA GLU A 472 -0.85 -25.49 -28.33
C GLU A 472 -0.91 -25.66 -29.87
N GLU A 473 -1.09 -24.57 -30.63
CA GLU A 473 -1.05 -24.61 -32.10
C GLU A 473 0.37 -24.83 -32.66
N GLY A 474 1.41 -24.30 -32.00
CA GLY A 474 2.81 -24.53 -32.38
C GLY A 474 3.25 -25.98 -32.20
N VAL A 475 2.89 -26.58 -31.05
CA VAL A 475 3.19 -27.99 -30.75
C VAL A 475 2.38 -28.94 -31.64
N ALA A 476 1.12 -28.62 -31.93
CA ALA A 476 0.31 -29.42 -32.85
C ALA A 476 0.84 -29.43 -34.29
N LYS A 477 1.42 -28.31 -34.76
CA LYS A 477 2.08 -28.23 -36.08
C LYS A 477 3.42 -28.96 -36.15
N GLU A 478 4.20 -28.97 -35.07
CA GLU A 478 5.47 -29.71 -34.99
C GLU A 478 5.27 -31.23 -34.92
N VAL A 479 4.20 -31.70 -34.25
CA VAL A 479 3.86 -33.12 -34.18
C VAL A 479 3.29 -33.64 -35.51
N SER A 480 2.65 -32.77 -36.29
CA SER A 480 2.09 -33.12 -37.62
C SER A 480 3.12 -33.14 -38.75
N SER A 481 4.34 -32.60 -38.56
CA SER A 481 5.36 -32.48 -39.61
C SER A 481 6.56 -33.42 -39.43
N GLY A 482 6.52 -34.32 -38.45
CA GLY A 482 7.52 -35.38 -38.29
C GLY A 482 7.48 -36.38 -39.46
N PRO A 483 8.65 -36.91 -39.89
CA PRO A 483 8.72 -37.84 -41.03
C PRO A 483 7.93 -39.12 -40.74
N PRO A 484 7.31 -39.74 -41.77
CA PRO A 484 6.55 -40.98 -41.57
C PRO A 484 7.47 -42.06 -41.03
N ALA A 485 6.99 -42.80 -40.02
CA ALA A 485 7.74 -43.88 -39.37
C ALA A 485 8.18 -44.93 -40.40
N PRO A 486 9.40 -45.48 -40.30
CA PRO A 486 9.88 -46.47 -41.24
C PRO A 486 9.04 -47.75 -41.14
N GLU A 487 8.62 -48.22 -42.30
CA GLU A 487 7.89 -49.47 -42.52
C GLU A 487 8.69 -50.64 -41.91
N LYS A 488 8.07 -51.41 -41.02
CA LYS A 488 8.70 -52.57 -40.40
C LYS A 488 8.92 -53.66 -41.45
N ASP A 489 10.16 -53.80 -41.88
CA ASP A 489 10.59 -54.94 -42.69
C ASP A 489 10.33 -56.25 -41.92
N ARG A 490 9.51 -57.11 -42.52
CA ARG A 490 9.30 -58.49 -42.07
C ARG A 490 10.49 -59.31 -42.58
N THR A 491 11.30 -59.83 -41.66
CA THR A 491 12.33 -60.85 -41.96
C THR A 491 11.70 -62.11 -42.57
N PRO A 492 12.15 -62.62 -43.73
CA PRO A 492 12.11 -64.04 -44.02
C PRO A 492 13.37 -64.73 -43.48
N SER A 493 13.29 -66.04 -43.28
CA SER A 493 14.32 -66.92 -42.69
C SER A 493 15.70 -66.84 -43.35
#